data_AF-A0A967K2W9-F1
#
_entry.id   AF-A0A967K2W9-F1
#
_cell.length_a   1.000
_cell.length_b   1.000
_cell.length_c   1.000
_cell.angle_alpha   90.00
_cell.angle_beta   90.00
_cell.angle_gamma   90.00
#
_symmetry.space_group_name_H-M   'P 1'
#
loop_
_entity.id
_entity.type
_entity.pdbx_description
1 polymer ?
#
loop_
_entity_poly.entity_id
_entity_poly.type
_entity_poly.pdbx_seq_one_letter_code
_entity_poly.pdbx_strand_id
1 'polypeptide(L)'
;MKKMCAIICFLISFFMISSLSAESYWDLFLEKRGKDSTRPEIEKQAESTSEYKADLGVGYFMAVVPGFVVHGAGNFYGGRTGTGLTLLSLEIVSIYGILRTELHGWMGNTNSQDEKYGFIKVGSIMLFFGTWIYDILTVDSAIKDKYENRKVRISFLKSIEPKFEKKYTILLLNLTIDL
;
A
#
# COMPACT_ATOMS: atom_id res chain seq x y z
N MET A 1 -20.82 12.94 -21.72
CA MET A 1 -21.11 11.58 -21.23
C MET A 1 -20.18 10.50 -21.77
N LYS A 2 -20.03 10.28 -23.10
CA LYS A 2 -19.19 9.19 -23.65
C LYS A 2 -17.70 9.19 -23.18
N LYS A 3 -17.09 10.38 -23.00
CA LYS A 3 -15.70 10.51 -22.52
C LYS A 3 -15.51 10.13 -21.04
N MET A 4 -16.50 10.36 -20.19
CA MET A 4 -16.46 9.96 -18.76
C MET A 4 -16.55 8.44 -18.59
N CYS A 5 -17.39 7.77 -19.37
CA CYS A 5 -17.48 6.31 -19.36
C CYS A 5 -16.14 5.67 -19.74
N ALA A 6 -15.44 6.21 -20.74
CA ALA A 6 -14.13 5.71 -21.16
C ALA A 6 -13.07 5.85 -20.05
N ILE A 7 -13.06 6.97 -19.32
CA ILE A 7 -12.13 7.18 -18.19
C ILE A 7 -12.43 6.20 -17.05
N ILE A 8 -13.70 6.02 -16.69
CA ILE A 8 -14.10 5.07 -15.63
C ILE A 8 -13.73 3.64 -16.02
N CYS A 9 -14.00 3.23 -17.27
CA CYS A 9 -13.62 1.91 -17.76
C CYS A 9 -12.10 1.73 -17.79
N PHE A 10 -11.33 2.75 -18.13
CA PHE A 10 -9.87 2.71 -18.10
C PHE A 10 -9.34 2.54 -16.67
N LEU A 11 -9.86 3.29 -15.70
CA LEU A 11 -9.47 3.19 -14.29
C LEU A 11 -9.82 1.82 -13.70
N ILE A 12 -11.01 1.28 -13.98
CA ILE A 12 -11.39 -0.07 -13.54
C ILE A 12 -10.50 -1.15 -14.17
N SER A 13 -10.23 -1.03 -15.47
CA SER A 13 -9.39 -2.00 -16.18
C SER A 13 -7.94 -1.96 -15.68
N PHE A 14 -7.41 -0.77 -15.43
CA PHE A 14 -6.08 -0.59 -14.86
C PHE A 14 -5.99 -1.15 -13.43
N PHE A 15 -7.01 -0.92 -12.60
CA PHE A 15 -7.08 -1.47 -11.24
C PHE A 15 -7.07 -3.01 -11.23
N MET A 16 -7.84 -3.63 -12.14
CA MET A 16 -7.86 -5.10 -12.33
C MET A 16 -6.51 -5.66 -12.80
N ILE A 17 -5.83 -5.00 -13.73
CA ILE A 17 -4.52 -5.45 -14.23
C ILE A 17 -3.45 -5.34 -13.13
N SER A 18 -3.51 -4.28 -12.32
CA SER A 18 -2.56 -4.04 -11.23
C SER A 18 -2.70 -5.09 -10.12
N SER A 19 -3.93 -5.49 -9.80
CA SER A 19 -4.23 -6.52 -8.80
C SER A 19 -3.80 -7.92 -9.25
N LEU A 20 -3.98 -8.28 -10.53
CA LEU A 20 -3.45 -9.54 -11.08
C LEU A 20 -1.90 -9.60 -11.04
N SER A 21 -1.22 -8.48 -11.30
CA SER A 21 0.25 -8.46 -11.25
C SER A 21 0.79 -8.64 -9.82
N ALA A 22 0.08 -8.10 -8.83
CA ALA A 22 0.43 -8.22 -7.42
C ALA A 22 0.30 -9.68 -6.91
N GLU A 23 -0.77 -10.39 -7.31
CA GLU A 23 -0.93 -11.82 -6.99
C GLU A 23 0.21 -12.66 -7.60
N SER A 24 0.57 -12.42 -8.86
CA SER A 24 1.67 -13.16 -9.51
C SER A 24 3.04 -12.96 -8.85
N TYR A 25 3.33 -11.75 -8.35
CA TYR A 25 4.54 -11.47 -7.59
C TYR A 25 4.52 -12.12 -6.21
N TRP A 26 3.34 -12.17 -5.58
CA TRP A 26 3.15 -12.78 -4.27
C TRP A 26 3.35 -14.30 -4.31
N ASP A 27 2.82 -14.96 -5.34
CA ASP A 27 2.99 -16.40 -5.53
C ASP A 27 4.45 -16.78 -5.78
N LEU A 28 5.17 -16.00 -6.60
CA LEU A 28 6.59 -16.21 -6.89
C LEU A 28 7.47 -16.00 -5.63
N PHE A 29 7.06 -15.10 -4.74
CA PHE A 29 7.72 -14.86 -3.46
C PHE A 29 7.49 -16.01 -2.47
N LEU A 30 6.28 -16.59 -2.44
CA LEU A 30 5.94 -17.71 -1.57
C LEU A 30 6.63 -19.01 -1.99
N GLU A 31 6.76 -19.29 -3.29
CA GLU A 31 7.47 -20.47 -3.82
C GLU A 31 8.93 -20.52 -3.34
N LYS A 32 9.58 -19.36 -3.23
CA LYS A 32 10.99 -19.23 -2.84
C LYS A 32 11.24 -19.51 -1.35
N ARG A 33 10.24 -19.30 -0.48
CA ARG A 33 10.37 -19.49 0.99
C ARG A 33 10.22 -20.94 1.46
N GLY A 34 9.67 -21.83 0.65
CA GLY A 34 9.37 -23.21 1.06
C GLY A 34 10.57 -24.15 1.23
N LYS A 35 11.80 -23.73 0.92
CA LYS A 35 12.92 -24.67 0.68
C LYS A 35 14.05 -24.76 1.73
N ASP A 36 14.12 -23.93 2.76
CA ASP A 36 15.31 -23.91 3.64
C ASP A 36 14.99 -24.05 5.13
N SER A 37 15.18 -25.25 5.70
CA SER A 37 14.95 -25.54 7.13
C SER A 37 16.19 -25.86 7.96
N THR A 38 17.41 -25.64 7.47
CA THR A 38 18.66 -26.05 8.18
C THR A 38 19.78 -25.00 8.16
N ARG A 39 19.44 -23.72 8.26
CA ARG A 39 20.40 -22.62 8.06
C ARG A 39 20.92 -21.96 9.36
N PRO A 40 22.25 -21.78 9.55
CA PRO A 40 22.86 -21.16 10.74
C PRO A 40 22.44 -19.69 10.97
N GLU A 41 22.55 -19.22 12.21
CA GLU A 41 22.07 -17.89 12.65
C GLU A 41 22.69 -16.69 11.91
N ILE A 42 23.94 -16.79 11.46
CA ILE A 42 24.62 -15.75 10.67
C ILE A 42 23.94 -15.59 9.30
N GLU A 43 23.55 -16.70 8.68
CA GLU A 43 22.82 -16.69 7.42
C GLU A 43 21.39 -16.17 7.62
N LYS A 44 20.74 -16.46 8.76
CA LYS A 44 19.42 -15.88 9.09
C LYS A 44 19.44 -14.36 9.25
N GLN A 45 20.52 -13.81 9.82
CA GLN A 45 20.65 -12.36 10.02
C GLN A 45 20.96 -11.64 8.70
N ALA A 46 21.84 -12.22 7.87
CA ALA A 46 22.11 -11.76 6.51
C ALA A 46 20.86 -11.87 5.61
N GLU A 47 20.11 -12.96 5.73
CA GLU A 47 18.86 -13.20 5.03
C GLU A 47 17.78 -12.19 5.45
N SER A 48 17.60 -11.93 6.75
CA SER A 48 16.66 -10.89 7.23
C SER A 48 16.99 -9.49 6.73
N THR A 49 18.27 -9.20 6.51
CA THR A 49 18.73 -7.91 5.98
C THR A 49 18.50 -7.83 4.48
N SER A 50 18.70 -8.94 3.76
CA SER A 50 18.41 -9.04 2.33
C SER A 50 16.90 -9.00 2.04
N GLU A 51 16.08 -9.64 2.89
CA GLU A 51 14.62 -9.62 2.83
C GLU A 51 14.12 -8.20 3.06
N TYR A 52 14.61 -7.52 4.10
CA TYR A 52 14.26 -6.12 4.38
C TYR A 52 14.55 -5.20 3.18
N LYS A 53 15.73 -5.31 2.58
CA LYS A 53 16.12 -4.49 1.43
C LYS A 53 15.26 -4.80 0.19
N ALA A 54 14.93 -6.07 -0.03
CA ALA A 54 14.05 -6.47 -1.12
C ALA A 54 12.64 -5.92 -0.92
N ASP A 55 12.07 -6.08 0.27
CA ASP A 55 10.76 -5.52 0.65
C ASP A 55 10.76 -4.00 0.52
N LEU A 56 11.84 -3.32 0.92
CA LEU A 56 11.98 -1.88 0.76
C LEU A 56 11.88 -1.47 -0.71
N GLY A 57 12.58 -2.19 -1.60
CA GLY A 57 12.48 -1.98 -3.04
C GLY A 57 11.06 -2.16 -3.56
N VAL A 58 10.37 -3.23 -3.13
CA VAL A 58 8.97 -3.49 -3.52
C VAL A 58 8.04 -2.41 -2.98
N GLY A 59 8.19 -1.99 -1.73
CA GLY A 59 7.39 -0.93 -1.13
C GLY A 59 7.52 0.39 -1.87
N TYR A 60 8.76 0.81 -2.19
CA TYR A 60 8.97 2.01 -3.00
C TYR A 60 8.37 1.86 -4.39
N PHE A 61 8.52 0.70 -5.03
CA PHE A 61 7.87 0.43 -6.31
C PHE A 61 6.34 0.59 -6.19
N MET A 62 5.75 0.03 -5.13
CA MET A 62 4.32 0.14 -4.84
C MET A 62 3.88 1.59 -4.58
N ALA A 63 4.67 2.37 -3.85
CA ALA A 63 4.39 3.78 -3.58
C ALA A 63 4.54 4.68 -4.81
N VAL A 64 5.38 4.30 -5.78
CA VAL A 64 5.65 5.11 -6.99
C VAL A 64 4.73 4.73 -8.14
N VAL A 65 4.60 3.44 -8.47
CA VAL A 65 3.94 2.98 -9.70
C VAL A 65 2.44 2.75 -9.48
N PRO A 66 1.99 1.77 -8.66
CA PRO A 66 0.59 1.73 -8.22
C PRO A 66 0.20 3.00 -7.48
N GLY A 67 1.10 3.60 -6.70
CA GLY A 67 0.86 4.85 -5.97
C GLY A 67 0.59 6.07 -6.85
N PHE A 68 0.81 6.00 -8.17
CA PHE A 68 0.31 7.01 -9.10
C PHE A 68 -1.22 6.88 -9.35
N VAL A 69 -1.79 5.72 -9.05
CA VAL A 69 -3.19 5.35 -9.32
C VAL A 69 -3.98 4.99 -8.05
N VAL A 70 -3.30 4.57 -6.99
CA VAL A 70 -3.86 4.21 -5.68
C VAL A 70 -2.87 4.66 -4.60
N HIS A 71 -3.08 5.84 -4.05
CA HIS A 71 -2.20 6.42 -3.03
C HIS A 71 -2.33 5.62 -1.73
N GLY A 72 -1.20 5.29 -1.10
CA GLY A 72 -1.16 4.47 0.11
C GLY A 72 -0.76 3.01 -0.12
N ALA A 73 -0.51 2.61 -1.38
CA ALA A 73 -0.04 1.27 -1.73
C ALA A 73 1.26 0.88 -1.02
N GLY A 74 2.20 1.82 -0.86
CA GLY A 74 3.43 1.58 -0.10
C GLY A 74 3.14 1.28 1.37
N ASN A 75 2.26 2.08 1.99
CA ASN A 75 1.84 1.87 3.38
C ASN A 75 1.03 0.57 3.58
N PHE A 76 0.19 0.19 2.63
CA PHE A 76 -0.50 -1.11 2.66
C PHE A 76 0.49 -2.27 2.64
N TYR A 77 1.48 -2.22 1.75
CA TYR A 77 2.53 -3.24 1.68
C TYR A 77 3.36 -3.32 2.97
N GLY A 78 3.63 -2.18 3.60
CA GLY A 78 4.26 -2.09 4.91
C GLY A 78 3.34 -2.44 6.10
N GLY A 79 2.11 -2.90 5.87
CA GLY A 79 1.19 -3.30 6.94
C GLY A 79 0.59 -2.13 7.74
N ARG A 80 0.78 -0.88 7.31
CA ARG A 80 0.15 0.31 7.89
C ARG A 80 -1.21 0.60 7.22
N THR A 81 -2.14 -0.34 7.36
CA THR A 81 -3.45 -0.28 6.69
C THR A 81 -4.25 0.98 7.01
N GLY A 82 -4.20 1.46 8.26
CA GLY A 82 -4.89 2.71 8.65
C GLY A 82 -4.35 3.95 7.91
N THR A 83 -3.04 4.04 7.75
CA THR A 83 -2.39 5.10 6.97
C THR A 83 -2.73 4.95 5.49
N GLY A 84 -2.63 3.74 4.93
CA GLY A 84 -3.00 3.46 3.54
C GLY A 84 -4.44 3.87 3.22
N LEU A 85 -5.41 3.52 4.07
CA LEU A 85 -6.82 3.91 3.90
C LEU A 85 -7.02 5.43 3.98
N THR A 86 -6.27 6.10 4.86
CA THR A 86 -6.34 7.56 4.98
C THR A 86 -5.87 8.24 3.70
N LEU A 87 -4.74 7.79 3.15
CA LEU A 87 -4.18 8.34 1.90
C LEU A 87 -5.12 8.10 0.72
N LEU A 88 -5.66 6.88 0.58
CA LEU A 88 -6.65 6.55 -0.44
C LEU A 88 -7.93 7.40 -0.31
N SER A 89 -8.40 7.63 0.91
CA SER A 89 -9.59 8.46 1.14
C SER A 89 -9.35 9.91 0.71
N LEU A 90 -8.19 10.46 1.02
CA LEU A 90 -7.80 11.81 0.60
C LEU A 90 -7.62 11.91 -0.92
N GLU A 91 -7.10 10.86 -1.57
CA GLU A 91 -7.05 10.75 -3.02
C GLU A 91 -8.46 10.85 -3.63
N ILE A 92 -9.43 10.06 -3.15
CA ILE A 92 -10.81 10.09 -3.64
C ILE A 92 -11.43 11.50 -3.48
N VAL A 93 -11.23 12.14 -2.32
CA VAL A 93 -11.72 13.50 -2.05
C VAL A 93 -11.07 14.52 -3.00
N SER A 94 -9.77 14.37 -3.27
CA SER A 94 -9.06 15.25 -4.19
C SER A 94 -9.53 15.10 -5.64
N ILE A 95 -9.71 13.86 -6.13
CA ILE A 95 -10.25 13.59 -7.47
C ILE A 95 -11.66 14.18 -7.58
N TYR A 96 -12.50 14.00 -6.57
CA TYR A 96 -13.84 14.59 -6.54
C TYR A 96 -13.80 16.12 -6.65
N GLY A 97 -12.90 16.79 -5.92
CA GLY A 97 -12.72 18.24 -5.99
C GLY A 97 -12.27 18.73 -7.38
N ILE A 98 -11.32 18.02 -8.00
CA ILE A 98 -10.86 18.31 -9.36
C ILE A 98 -12.01 18.14 -10.36
N LEU A 99 -12.68 16.99 -10.36
CA LEU A 99 -13.78 16.72 -11.30
C LEU A 99 -14.93 17.71 -11.14
N ARG A 100 -15.29 18.06 -9.90
CA ARG A 100 -16.37 19.02 -9.63
C ARG A 100 -16.04 20.41 -10.16
N THR A 101 -14.79 20.86 -9.99
CA THR A 101 -14.36 22.18 -10.47
C THR A 101 -14.32 22.24 -12.01
N GLU A 102 -13.84 21.18 -12.67
CA GLU A 102 -13.85 21.08 -14.15
C GLU A 102 -15.27 21.05 -14.73
N LEU A 103 -16.17 20.26 -14.13
CA LEU A 103 -17.57 20.20 -14.56
C LEU A 103 -18.28 21.55 -14.43
N HIS A 104 -17.94 22.34 -13.40
CA HIS A 104 -18.52 23.65 -13.20
C HIS A 104 -18.06 24.66 -14.27
N GLY A 105 -16.75 24.67 -14.57
CA GLY A 105 -16.18 25.51 -15.64
C GLY A 105 -16.75 25.18 -17.03
N TRP A 106 -17.24 23.95 -17.24
CA TRP A 106 -17.85 23.53 -18.49
C TRP A 106 -19.34 23.88 -18.61
N MET A 107 -20.07 24.05 -17.49
CA MET A 107 -21.53 24.19 -17.47
C MET A 107 -22.06 25.61 -17.20
N GLY A 108 -21.27 26.55 -16.67
CA GLY A 108 -21.86 27.77 -16.10
C GLY A 108 -21.02 29.06 -16.20
N ASN A 109 -21.63 30.02 -16.87
CA ASN A 109 -21.49 31.48 -16.82
C ASN A 109 -20.56 32.07 -15.72
N THR A 110 -19.41 32.58 -16.16
CA THR A 110 -18.42 33.33 -15.38
C THR A 110 -19.04 34.63 -14.85
N ASN A 111 -18.92 34.91 -13.54
CA ASN A 111 -18.76 36.28 -13.00
C ASN A 111 -18.79 36.44 -11.45
N SER A 112 -18.78 35.38 -10.63
CA SER A 112 -18.52 35.58 -9.17
C SER A 112 -18.07 34.36 -8.37
N GLN A 113 -18.07 33.14 -8.94
CA GLN A 113 -17.64 31.93 -8.21
C GLN A 113 -16.27 31.40 -8.64
N ASP A 114 -15.62 32.01 -9.64
CA ASP A 114 -14.38 31.52 -10.23
C ASP A 114 -13.23 31.46 -9.22
N GLU A 115 -13.15 32.42 -8.29
CA GLU A 115 -12.13 32.43 -7.24
C GLU A 115 -12.28 31.26 -6.26
N LYS A 116 -13.52 30.91 -5.88
CA LYS A 116 -13.79 29.81 -4.94
C LYS A 116 -13.47 28.45 -5.56
N TYR A 117 -13.85 28.23 -6.83
CA TYR A 117 -13.53 26.99 -7.52
C TYR A 117 -12.04 26.89 -7.87
N GLY A 118 -11.37 28.02 -8.12
CA GLY A 118 -9.91 28.07 -8.27
C GLY A 118 -9.20 27.58 -7.01
N PHE A 119 -9.59 28.07 -5.83
CA PHE A 119 -9.01 27.61 -4.56
C PHE A 119 -9.25 26.11 -4.31
N ILE A 120 -10.47 25.63 -4.54
CA ILE A 120 -10.79 24.19 -4.40
C ILE A 120 -9.92 23.36 -5.35
N LYS A 121 -9.79 23.76 -6.62
CA LYS A 121 -9.00 23.03 -7.61
C LYS A 121 -7.53 22.95 -7.21
N VAL A 122 -6.92 24.08 -6.84
CA VAL A 122 -5.51 24.12 -6.39
C VAL A 122 -5.34 23.28 -5.13
N GLY A 123 -6.22 23.42 -4.14
CA GLY A 123 -6.18 22.64 -2.91
C GLY A 123 -6.32 21.13 -3.16
N SER A 124 -7.20 20.72 -4.06
CA SER A 124 -7.36 19.31 -4.44
C SER A 124 -6.13 18.77 -5.17
N ILE A 125 -5.53 19.53 -6.09
CA ILE A 125 -4.28 19.11 -6.75
C ILE A 125 -3.15 18.96 -5.73
N MET A 126 -3.00 19.92 -4.82
CA MET A 126 -2.01 19.85 -3.74
C MET A 126 -2.24 18.64 -2.83
N LEU A 127 -3.49 18.33 -2.49
CA LEU A 127 -3.83 17.18 -1.67
C LEU A 127 -3.54 15.85 -2.39
N PHE A 128 -3.85 15.77 -3.68
CA PHE A 128 -3.54 14.61 -4.52
C PHE A 128 -2.03 14.34 -4.54
N PHE A 129 -1.22 15.30 -4.98
CA PHE A 129 0.23 15.10 -5.02
C PHE A 129 0.86 14.99 -3.63
N GLY A 130 0.30 15.67 -2.63
CA GLY A 130 0.77 15.58 -1.24
C GLY A 130 0.62 14.17 -0.66
N THR A 131 -0.48 13.49 -0.95
CA THR A 131 -0.70 12.11 -0.49
C THR A 131 0.22 11.12 -1.20
N TRP A 132 0.53 11.34 -2.49
CA TRP A 132 1.53 10.53 -3.21
C TRP A 132 2.94 10.69 -2.64
N ILE A 133 3.39 11.95 -2.44
CA ILE A 133 4.69 12.24 -1.83
C ILE A 133 4.75 11.63 -0.42
N TYR A 134 3.68 11.76 0.36
CA TYR A 134 3.63 11.20 1.70
C TYR A 134 3.79 9.67 1.70
N ASP A 135 3.13 8.96 0.79
CA ASP A 135 3.26 7.49 0.68
C ASP A 135 4.72 7.08 0.40
N ILE A 136 5.39 7.77 -0.53
CA ILE A 136 6.81 7.54 -0.85
C ILE A 136 7.70 7.80 0.37
N LEU A 137 7.50 8.91 1.09
CA LEU A 137 8.35 9.28 2.23
C LEU A 137 8.18 8.35 3.43
N THR A 138 7.02 7.72 3.58
CA THR A 138 6.69 6.92 4.77
C THR A 138 6.85 5.42 4.58
N VAL A 139 7.11 4.94 3.36
CA VAL A 139 7.19 3.50 3.06
C VAL A 139 8.30 2.77 3.82
N ASP A 140 9.47 3.39 4.00
CA ASP A 140 10.57 2.81 4.77
C ASP A 140 10.15 2.58 6.23
N SER A 141 9.48 3.57 6.81
CA SER A 141 8.95 3.47 8.17
C SER A 141 7.85 2.42 8.28
N ALA A 142 6.97 2.30 7.29
CA ALA A 142 5.94 1.26 7.27
C ALA A 142 6.57 -0.15 7.20
N ILE A 143 7.55 -0.34 6.33
CA ILE A 143 8.25 -1.62 6.21
C ILE A 143 9.03 -1.93 7.48
N LYS A 144 9.72 -0.95 8.08
CA LYS A 144 10.39 -1.15 9.36
C LYS A 144 9.44 -1.67 10.43
N ASP A 145 8.25 -1.08 10.56
CA ASP A 145 7.23 -1.53 11.51
C ASP A 145 6.78 -2.97 11.22
N LYS A 146 6.57 -3.34 9.95
CA LYS A 146 6.24 -4.72 9.54
C LYS A 146 7.25 -5.73 10.09
N TYR A 147 8.54 -5.42 10.01
CA TYR A 147 9.61 -6.29 10.50
C TYR A 147 9.72 -6.30 12.02
N GLU A 148 9.58 -5.15 12.68
CA GLU A 148 9.59 -5.06 14.14
C GLU A 148 8.41 -5.83 14.75
N ASN A 149 7.21 -5.68 14.20
CA ASN A 149 6.03 -6.44 14.60
C ASN A 149 6.20 -7.95 14.39
N ARG A 150 6.81 -8.37 13.27
CA ARG A 150 7.14 -9.78 13.04
C ARG A 150 8.12 -10.31 14.11
N LYS A 151 9.14 -9.53 14.49
CA LYS A 151 10.10 -9.92 15.55
C LYS A 151 9.41 -10.09 16.90
N VAL A 152 8.59 -9.12 17.32
CA VAL A 152 7.83 -9.19 18.57
C VAL A 152 6.92 -10.41 18.59
N ARG A 153 6.21 -10.67 17.48
CA ARG A 153 5.32 -11.83 17.34
C ARG A 153 6.08 -13.15 17.45
N ILE A 154 7.21 -13.31 16.77
CA ILE A 154 8.04 -14.52 16.86
C ILE A 154 8.58 -14.71 18.29
N SER A 155 9.04 -13.64 18.94
CA SER A 155 9.53 -13.71 20.32
C SER A 155 8.43 -14.11 21.30
N PHE A 156 7.21 -13.60 21.12
CA PHE A 156 6.05 -14.03 21.90
C PHE A 156 5.69 -15.51 21.65
N LEU A 157 5.67 -15.95 20.40
CA LEU A 157 5.37 -17.35 20.06
C LEU A 157 6.40 -18.32 20.66
N LYS A 158 7.69 -17.96 20.65
CA LYS A 158 8.74 -18.74 21.31
C LYS A 158 8.60 -18.79 22.83
N SER A 159 8.10 -17.73 23.45
CA SER A 159 7.90 -17.71 24.91
C SER A 159 6.73 -18.59 25.37
N ILE A 160 5.75 -18.83 24.49
CA ILE A 160 4.62 -19.74 24.75
C ILE A 160 4.86 -21.18 24.27
N GLU A 161 5.81 -21.42 23.36
CA GLU A 161 6.16 -22.73 22.81
C GLU A 161 6.40 -23.83 23.87
N PRO A 162 7.08 -23.62 25.02
CA PRO A 162 7.24 -24.67 26.02
C PRO A 162 5.93 -25.05 26.75
N LYS A 163 4.84 -24.29 26.58
CA LYS A 163 3.54 -24.54 27.22
C LYS A 163 2.51 -25.22 26.32
N PHE A 164 2.76 -25.31 25.02
CA PHE A 164 1.84 -25.88 24.05
C PHE A 164 2.51 -27.01 23.27
N GLU A 165 1.79 -28.11 23.01
CA GLU A 165 2.30 -29.12 22.10
C GLU A 165 2.65 -28.48 20.76
N LYS A 166 3.81 -28.86 20.19
CA LYS A 166 4.39 -28.34 18.93
C LYS A 166 3.37 -28.17 17.79
N LYS A 167 2.30 -28.99 17.78
CA LYS A 167 1.20 -28.97 16.81
C LYS A 167 0.39 -27.67 16.84
N TYR A 168 0.16 -27.05 18.00
CA TYR A 168 -0.65 -25.83 18.13
C TYR A 168 0.16 -24.57 17.78
N THR A 169 1.47 -24.58 17.99
CA THR A 169 2.36 -23.46 17.66
C THR A 169 2.41 -23.20 16.15
N ILE A 170 2.44 -24.26 15.32
CA ILE A 170 2.42 -24.14 13.85
C ILE A 170 1.07 -23.59 13.36
N LEU A 171 -0.04 -24.04 13.97
CA LEU A 171 -1.38 -23.57 13.61
C LEU A 171 -1.56 -22.07 13.91
N LEU A 172 -1.09 -21.61 15.08
CA LEU A 172 -1.11 -20.20 15.47
C LEU A 172 -0.22 -19.33 14.59
N LEU A 173 0.93 -19.87 14.14
CA LEU A 173 1.82 -19.18 13.20
C LEU A 173 1.13 -18.93 11.86
N ASN A 174 0.44 -19.92 11.31
CA ASN A 174 -0.26 -19.77 10.03
C ASN A 174 -1.47 -18.83 10.15
N LEU A 175 -2.28 -18.96 11.21
CA LEU A 175 -3.45 -18.11 11.43
C LEU A 175 -3.13 -16.63 11.66
N THR A 176 -1.92 -16.30 12.13
CA THR A 176 -1.51 -14.90 12.29
C THR A 176 -0.83 -14.32 11.06
N ILE A 177 -0.37 -15.13 10.10
CA ILE A 177 0.21 -14.63 8.84
C ILE A 177 -0.88 -14.08 7.90
N ASP A 178 -2.13 -14.56 8.06
CA ASP A 178 -3.27 -14.20 7.21
C ASP A 178 -4.20 -13.10 7.79
N LEU A 179 -3.82 -12.48 8.92
CA LEU A 179 -4.51 -11.34 9.57
C LEU A 179 -3.61 -10.10 9.65
#